data_AF-A0A2M7Q4Q6-F1
#
_entry.id   AF-A0A2M7Q4Q6-F1
#
_cell.length_a   1.000
_cell.length_b   1.000
_cell.length_c   1.000
_cell.angle_alpha   90.00
_cell.angle_beta   90.00
_cell.angle_gamma   90.00
#
_symmetry.space_group_name_H-M   'P 1'
#
loop_
_entity.id
_entity.type
_entity.pdbx_description
1 polymer ?
#
loop_
_entity_poly.entity_id
_entity_poly.type
_entity_poly.pdbx_seq_one_letter_code
_entity_poly.pdbx_strand_id
1 'polypeptide(L)'
;MEGLQQVKSEEAVGVQVVEEINDYENAEIRDMLADAGMVVDGDAITPEDYEAIKSRAKYLAEKATAPISTKSLLFGAFVDRMEHVGKSGVERLKDVSDDVIKCVVRAWGEGDLDDEEISLFRSSRLPISEWMEKRASAKGQIKDIVVVIDANENVIKSAETPEVALLRAQEAKEGEGR
;
A
#
# COMPACT_ATOMS: atom_id res chain seq x y z
N MET A 1 30.56 27.62 -22.36
CA MET A 1 29.09 27.45 -22.32
C MET A 1 28.81 25.97 -22.52
N GLU A 2 28.73 25.22 -21.45
CA GLU A 2 28.18 23.86 -21.37
C GLU A 2 27.62 23.80 -19.95
N GLY A 3 26.32 23.81 -19.72
CA GLY A 3 25.40 22.70 -19.95
C GLY A 3 24.66 22.46 -18.64
N LEU A 4 23.94 23.48 -18.15
CA LEU A 4 23.03 23.37 -17.01
C LEU A 4 21.77 22.64 -17.48
N GLN A 5 21.72 21.31 -17.31
CA GLN A 5 20.48 20.58 -17.51
C GLN A 5 20.35 19.42 -16.52
N GLN A 6 19.14 19.35 -15.95
CA GLN A 6 18.60 18.28 -15.11
C GLN A 6 19.01 18.25 -13.64
N VAL A 7 18.62 19.30 -12.92
CA VAL A 7 18.05 19.14 -11.56
C VAL A 7 16.61 19.64 -11.65
N LYS A 8 15.72 18.84 -12.24
CA LYS A 8 14.31 19.22 -12.43
C LYS A 8 13.33 18.07 -12.19
N SER A 9 13.77 16.94 -11.65
CA SER A 9 13.05 15.68 -11.82
C SER A 9 12.42 15.05 -10.57
N GLU A 10 12.84 15.40 -9.34
CA GLU A 10 12.26 14.77 -8.13
C GLU A 10 11.60 15.78 -7.19
N GLU A 11 12.29 16.89 -6.85
CA GLU A 11 11.70 17.96 -6.01
C GLU A 11 10.47 18.62 -6.66
N ALA A 12 10.46 18.77 -7.99
CA ALA A 12 9.36 19.42 -8.70
C ALA A 12 8.06 18.59 -8.73
N VAL A 13 8.17 17.25 -8.69
CA VAL A 13 7.01 16.35 -8.71
C VAL A 13 6.33 16.32 -7.34
N GLY A 14 7.11 16.27 -6.25
CA GLY A 14 6.58 16.31 -4.88
C GLY A 14 5.84 17.62 -4.57
N VAL A 15 6.39 18.77 -5.03
CA VAL A 15 5.77 20.08 -4.79
C VAL A 15 4.44 20.25 -5.54
N GLN A 16 4.35 19.84 -6.81
CA GLN A 16 3.10 19.93 -7.58
C GLN A 16 1.98 19.06 -6.99
N VAL A 17 2.30 17.83 -6.58
CA VAL A 17 1.33 16.92 -5.97
C VAL A 17 0.83 17.43 -4.62
N VAL A 18 1.69 18.09 -3.84
CA VAL A 18 1.28 18.72 -2.57
C VAL A 18 0.35 19.91 -2.81
N GLU A 19 0.61 20.73 -3.84
CA GLU A 19 -0.30 21.81 -4.25
C GLU A 19 -1.66 21.25 -4.68
N GLU A 20 -1.69 20.21 -5.52
CA GLU A 20 -2.94 19.55 -5.92
C GLU A 20 -3.74 19.04 -4.72
N ILE A 21 -3.09 18.42 -3.71
CA ILE A 21 -3.77 17.94 -2.50
C ILE A 21 -4.40 19.08 -1.69
N ASN A 22 -3.81 20.29 -1.70
CA ASN A 22 -4.38 21.45 -1.02
C ASN A 22 -5.68 21.92 -1.64
N ASP A 23 -5.79 21.79 -2.96
CA ASP A 23 -6.91 22.30 -3.74
C ASP A 23 -8.16 21.42 -3.63
N TYR A 24 -8.02 20.16 -3.18
CA TYR A 24 -9.16 19.27 -2.99
C TYR A 24 -10.05 19.72 -1.82
N GLU A 25 -11.33 19.93 -2.09
CA GLU A 25 -12.35 20.14 -1.07
C GLU A 25 -12.80 18.82 -0.43
N ASN A 26 -13.38 18.88 0.77
CA ASN A 26 -13.83 17.67 1.49
C ASN A 26 -14.87 16.86 0.69
N ALA A 27 -15.72 17.54 -0.09
CA ALA A 27 -16.69 16.90 -0.97
C ALA A 27 -16.00 16.11 -2.10
N GLU A 28 -14.97 16.68 -2.72
CA GLU A 28 -14.24 16.03 -3.82
C GLU A 28 -13.45 14.80 -3.34
N ILE A 29 -12.85 14.89 -2.14
CA ILE A 29 -12.21 13.73 -1.50
C ILE A 29 -13.25 12.65 -1.21
N ARG A 30 -14.42 13.04 -0.68
CA ARG A 30 -15.50 12.09 -0.40
C ARG A 30 -15.97 11.39 -1.67
N ASP A 31 -16.23 12.13 -2.74
CA ASP A 31 -16.69 11.58 -4.02
C ASP A 31 -15.65 10.61 -4.59
N MET A 32 -14.37 10.98 -4.55
CA MET A 32 -13.28 10.10 -5.00
C MET A 32 -13.21 8.78 -4.19
N LEU A 33 -13.40 8.84 -2.88
CA LEU A 33 -13.43 7.67 -2.02
C LEU A 33 -14.69 6.82 -2.22
N ALA A 34 -15.83 7.46 -2.51
CA ALA A 34 -17.09 6.78 -2.80
C ALA A 34 -17.04 6.04 -4.14
N ASP A 35 -16.49 6.68 -5.19
CA ASP A 35 -16.25 6.07 -6.50
C ASP A 35 -15.32 4.86 -6.41
N ALA A 36 -14.38 4.88 -5.45
CA ALA A 36 -13.48 3.76 -5.17
C ALA A 36 -14.13 2.64 -4.34
N GLY A 37 -15.37 2.83 -3.86
CA GLY A 37 -16.07 1.90 -2.97
C GLY A 37 -15.52 1.88 -1.53
N MET A 38 -14.64 2.82 -1.17
CA MET A 38 -14.04 2.89 0.17
C MET A 38 -14.99 3.53 1.19
N VAL A 39 -15.90 4.38 0.71
CA VAL A 39 -16.88 5.12 1.50
C VAL A 39 -18.27 4.94 0.89
N VAL A 40 -19.30 4.87 1.72
CA VAL A 40 -20.70 4.86 1.28
C VAL A 40 -21.50 5.96 1.99
N ASP A 41 -22.72 6.17 1.52
CA ASP A 41 -23.66 7.07 2.17
C ASP A 41 -23.95 6.61 3.61
N GLY A 42 -23.81 7.56 4.54
CA GLY A 42 -23.97 7.32 5.98
C GLY A 42 -22.65 7.08 6.73
N ASP A 43 -21.52 6.86 6.06
CA ASP A 43 -20.22 6.78 6.75
C ASP A 43 -19.84 8.14 7.35
N ALA A 44 -19.53 8.13 8.66
CA ALA A 44 -19.24 9.32 9.45
C ALA A 44 -17.76 9.72 9.36
N ILE A 45 -17.40 10.41 8.28
CA ILE A 45 -16.09 11.07 8.09
C ILE A 45 -16.24 12.54 8.49
N THR A 46 -15.50 12.98 9.50
CA THR A 46 -15.59 14.36 10.00
C THR A 46 -14.69 15.28 9.18
N PRO A 47 -14.90 16.61 9.22
CA PRO A 47 -13.96 17.58 8.64
C PRO A 47 -12.51 17.38 9.14
N GLU A 48 -12.34 17.04 10.41
CA GLU A 48 -11.03 16.76 11.02
C GLU A 48 -10.37 15.52 10.41
N ASP A 49 -11.16 14.50 10.04
CA ASP A 49 -10.64 13.33 9.33
C ASP A 49 -10.14 13.71 7.95
N TYR A 50 -10.83 14.57 7.20
CA TYR A 50 -10.36 15.04 5.89
C TYR A 50 -9.07 15.86 5.99
N GLU A 51 -8.95 16.73 6.98
CA GLU A 51 -7.70 17.48 7.22
C GLU A 51 -6.54 16.54 7.58
N ALA A 52 -6.80 15.51 8.40
CA ALA A 52 -5.80 14.49 8.72
C ALA A 52 -5.40 13.68 7.47
N ILE A 53 -6.35 13.33 6.61
CA ILE A 53 -6.10 12.64 5.33
C ILE A 53 -5.23 13.51 4.42
N LYS A 54 -5.56 14.78 4.23
CA LYS A 54 -4.75 15.72 3.43
C LYS A 54 -3.34 15.86 3.99
N SER A 55 -3.21 16.05 5.30
CA SER A 55 -1.91 16.16 5.97
C SER A 55 -1.06 14.90 5.77
N ARG A 56 -1.67 13.72 5.93
CA ARG A 56 -0.99 12.45 5.72
C ARG A 56 -0.64 12.20 4.27
N ALA A 57 -1.51 12.54 3.33
CA ALA A 57 -1.24 12.42 1.89
C ALA A 57 -0.04 13.28 1.46
N LYS A 58 0.08 14.50 1.99
CA LYS A 58 1.25 15.37 1.77
C LYS A 58 2.52 14.75 2.33
N TYR A 59 2.46 14.23 3.56
CA TYR A 59 3.59 13.52 4.16
C TYR A 59 4.04 12.34 3.30
N LEU A 60 3.10 11.54 2.78
CA LEU A 60 3.40 10.43 1.89
C LEU A 60 4.01 10.92 0.56
N ALA A 61 3.53 12.05 0.02
CA ALA A 61 4.08 12.66 -1.18
C ALA A 61 5.54 13.09 -1.00
N GLU A 62 5.87 13.72 0.13
CA GLU A 62 7.23 14.16 0.48
C GLU A 62 8.19 12.98 0.70
N LYS A 63 7.67 11.81 1.09
CA LYS A 63 8.45 10.60 1.33
C LYS A 63 8.54 9.67 0.12
N ALA A 64 7.74 9.92 -0.92
CA ALA A 64 7.70 9.08 -2.09
C ALA A 64 9.04 9.11 -2.83
N THR A 65 9.63 7.94 -3.02
CA THR A 65 10.89 7.76 -3.79
C THR A 65 10.64 7.52 -5.28
N ALA A 66 9.37 7.45 -5.69
CA ALA A 66 8.92 7.29 -7.07
C ALA A 66 7.68 8.16 -7.31
N PRO A 67 7.34 8.51 -8.57
CA PRO A 67 6.12 9.24 -8.87
C PRO A 67 4.87 8.47 -8.41
N ILE A 68 4.04 9.13 -7.60
CA ILE A 68 2.77 8.58 -7.09
C ILE A 68 1.66 9.58 -7.39
N SER A 69 0.51 9.09 -7.83
CA SER A 69 -0.65 9.92 -8.13
C SER A 69 -1.29 10.49 -6.86
N THR A 70 -1.87 11.69 -6.97
CA THR A 70 -2.65 12.33 -5.91
C THR A 70 -3.76 11.41 -5.37
N LYS A 71 -4.43 10.68 -6.27
CA LYS A 71 -5.44 9.65 -5.94
C LYS A 71 -4.87 8.55 -5.04
N SER A 72 -3.72 7.98 -5.41
CA SER A 72 -3.05 6.96 -4.60
C SER A 72 -2.72 7.46 -3.20
N LEU A 73 -2.18 8.68 -3.10
CA LEU A 73 -1.81 9.30 -1.82
C LEU A 73 -3.02 9.53 -0.92
N LEU A 74 -4.13 10.04 -1.48
CA LEU A 74 -5.38 10.24 -0.74
C LEU A 74 -5.98 8.90 -0.26
N PHE A 75 -5.93 7.85 -1.08
CA PHE A 75 -6.41 6.52 -0.69
C PHE A 75 -5.55 5.92 0.42
N GLY A 76 -4.22 5.94 0.26
CA GLY A 76 -3.30 5.46 1.29
C GLY A 76 -3.44 6.21 2.61
N ALA A 77 -3.62 7.53 2.55
CA ALA A 77 -3.84 8.38 3.72
C ALA A 77 -5.20 8.12 4.39
N PHE A 78 -6.26 7.88 3.62
CA PHE A 78 -7.57 7.50 4.15
C PHE A 78 -7.52 6.18 4.93
N VAL A 79 -6.90 5.15 4.35
CA VAL A 79 -6.77 3.84 5.02
C VAL A 79 -5.99 3.97 6.32
N ASP A 80 -4.84 4.65 6.30
CA ASP A 80 -4.00 4.91 7.48
C ASP A 80 -4.78 5.67 8.56
N ARG A 81 -5.54 6.72 8.18
CA ARG A 81 -6.38 7.48 9.11
C ARG A 81 -7.46 6.61 9.73
N MET A 82 -8.24 5.87 8.92
CA MET A 82 -9.35 5.05 9.40
C MET A 82 -8.89 3.92 10.32
N GLU A 83 -7.74 3.32 10.01
CA GLU A 83 -7.10 2.32 10.87
C GLU A 83 -6.72 2.92 12.23
N HIS A 84 -6.11 4.11 12.23
CA HIS A 84 -5.73 4.79 13.47
C HIS A 84 -6.91 5.19 14.35
N VAL A 85 -8.02 5.65 13.77
CA VAL A 85 -9.22 6.03 14.53
C VAL A 85 -10.18 4.86 14.80
N GLY A 86 -9.84 3.65 14.36
CA GLY A 86 -10.67 2.45 14.53
C GLY A 86 -12.05 2.56 13.87
N LYS A 87 -12.17 3.35 12.80
CA LYS A 87 -13.43 3.52 12.06
C LYS A 87 -13.52 2.54 10.88
N SER A 88 -14.76 2.29 10.46
CA SER A 88 -15.10 1.48 9.28
C SER A 88 -14.45 2.04 8.01
N GLY A 89 -13.77 1.18 7.26
CA GLY A 89 -13.13 1.52 5.98
C GLY A 89 -12.02 0.54 5.61
N VAL A 90 -11.24 0.08 6.60
CA VAL A 90 -10.14 -0.89 6.40
C VAL A 90 -10.67 -2.25 5.97
N GLU A 91 -11.77 -2.72 6.56
CA GLU A 91 -12.37 -4.01 6.18
C GLU A 91 -12.89 -4.01 4.74
N ARG A 92 -13.44 -2.88 4.28
CA ARG A 92 -13.93 -2.73 2.91
C ARG A 92 -12.83 -2.71 1.86
N LEU A 93 -11.58 -2.46 2.25
CA LEU A 93 -10.45 -2.51 1.34
C LEU A 93 -10.29 -3.90 0.68
N LYS A 94 -10.84 -4.96 1.29
CA LYS A 94 -10.88 -6.30 0.69
C LYS A 94 -12.01 -6.52 -0.31
N ASP A 95 -12.94 -5.58 -0.41
CA ASP A 95 -14.10 -5.63 -1.30
C ASP A 95 -14.00 -4.63 -2.47
N VAL A 96 -13.08 -3.66 -2.41
CA VAL A 96 -12.84 -2.71 -3.52
C VAL A 96 -12.09 -3.36 -4.67
N SER A 97 -11.95 -2.65 -5.80
CA SER A 97 -11.19 -3.11 -6.97
C SER A 97 -9.70 -3.30 -6.70
N ASP A 98 -9.03 -4.19 -7.46
CA ASP A 98 -7.59 -4.43 -7.37
C ASP A 98 -6.77 -3.15 -7.58
N ASP A 99 -7.21 -2.27 -8.48
CA ASP A 99 -6.55 -0.99 -8.75
C ASP A 99 -6.52 -0.09 -7.50
N VAL A 100 -7.59 -0.08 -6.71
CA VAL A 100 -7.65 0.69 -5.46
C VAL A 100 -6.68 0.10 -4.43
N ILE A 101 -6.61 -1.22 -4.31
CA ILE A 101 -5.66 -1.90 -3.42
C ILE A 101 -4.21 -1.57 -3.84
N LYS A 102 -3.90 -1.68 -5.14
CA LYS A 102 -2.59 -1.31 -5.70
C LYS A 102 -2.25 0.17 -5.41
N CYS A 103 -3.22 1.07 -5.55
CA CYS A 103 -3.05 2.49 -5.22
C CYS A 103 -2.66 2.71 -3.75
N VAL A 104 -3.36 2.06 -2.82
CA VAL A 104 -3.08 2.15 -1.37
C VAL A 104 -1.69 1.63 -1.06
N VAL A 105 -1.35 0.43 -1.53
CA VAL A 105 -0.04 -0.18 -1.26
C VAL A 105 1.11 0.64 -1.85
N ARG A 106 0.94 1.14 -3.08
CA ARG A 106 1.94 2.00 -3.71
C ARG A 106 2.17 3.30 -2.92
N ALA A 107 1.12 3.90 -2.38
CA ALA A 107 1.22 5.11 -1.55
C ALA A 107 2.03 4.88 -0.27
N TRP A 108 2.09 3.64 0.22
CA TRP A 108 2.87 3.27 1.40
C TRP A 108 4.32 2.88 1.07
N GLY A 109 4.72 2.93 -0.21
CA GLY A 109 6.12 2.76 -0.63
C GLY A 109 6.58 1.30 -0.77
N GLU A 110 5.66 0.36 -0.80
CA GLU A 110 5.95 -1.08 -0.74
C GLU A 110 6.00 -1.78 -2.12
N GLY A 111 6.10 -0.98 -3.18
CA GLY A 111 6.10 -1.46 -4.57
C GLY A 111 4.73 -1.95 -5.03
N ASP A 112 4.68 -2.46 -6.25
CA ASP A 112 3.43 -2.96 -6.83
C ASP A 112 3.07 -4.34 -6.29
N LEU A 113 1.76 -4.58 -6.17
CA LEU A 113 1.22 -5.91 -5.93
C LEU A 113 0.94 -6.61 -7.26
N ASP A 114 1.33 -7.88 -7.36
CA ASP A 114 0.82 -8.78 -8.38
C ASP A 114 -0.54 -9.39 -7.97
N ASP A 115 -1.14 -10.14 -8.89
CA ASP A 115 -2.48 -10.69 -8.72
C ASP A 115 -2.52 -11.79 -7.63
N GLU A 116 -1.40 -12.49 -7.41
CA GLU A 116 -1.27 -13.49 -6.35
C GLU A 116 -1.19 -12.83 -4.96
N GLU A 117 -0.36 -11.79 -4.81
CA GLU A 117 -0.26 -10.98 -3.59
C GLU A 117 -1.60 -10.35 -3.24
N ILE A 118 -2.37 -9.88 -4.23
CA ILE A 118 -3.73 -9.36 -4.00
C ILE A 118 -4.67 -10.46 -3.54
N SER A 119 -4.65 -11.63 -4.16
CA SER A 119 -5.47 -12.76 -3.74
C SER A 119 -5.15 -13.16 -2.29
N LEU A 120 -3.88 -13.18 -1.91
CA LEU A 120 -3.43 -13.45 -0.54
C LEU A 120 -3.86 -12.37 0.45
N PHE A 121 -3.84 -11.09 0.05
CA PHE A 121 -4.36 -10.01 0.87
C PHE A 121 -5.88 -10.15 1.10
N ARG A 122 -6.65 -10.47 0.06
CA ARG A 122 -8.10 -10.64 0.15
C ARG A 122 -8.50 -11.83 1.02
N SER A 123 -7.77 -12.95 0.95
CA SER A 123 -8.04 -14.13 1.78
C SER A 123 -7.54 -14.00 3.23
N SER A 124 -6.59 -13.09 3.47
CA SER A 124 -6.03 -12.82 4.79
C SER A 124 -7.11 -12.37 5.77
N ARG A 125 -7.00 -12.76 7.04
CA ARG A 125 -7.79 -12.17 8.13
C ARG A 125 -7.14 -10.93 8.74
N LEU A 126 -5.91 -10.65 8.36
CA LEU A 126 -5.14 -9.54 8.93
C LEU A 126 -5.67 -8.19 8.40
N PRO A 127 -5.61 -7.13 9.21
CA PRO A 127 -5.66 -5.76 8.73
C PRO A 127 -4.55 -5.51 7.72
N ILE A 128 -4.71 -4.49 6.87
CA ILE A 128 -3.72 -4.19 5.84
C ILE A 128 -2.37 -3.79 6.45
N SER A 129 -2.31 -3.02 7.54
CA SER A 129 -1.03 -2.69 8.19
C SER A 129 -0.23 -3.94 8.59
N GLU A 130 -0.85 -4.86 9.34
CA GLU A 130 -0.20 -6.11 9.77
C GLU A 130 0.16 -7.00 8.57
N TRP A 131 -0.69 -7.03 7.53
CA TRP A 131 -0.39 -7.78 6.31
C TRP A 131 0.81 -7.19 5.57
N MET A 132 0.91 -5.86 5.47
CA MET A 132 2.02 -5.15 4.85
C MET A 132 3.32 -5.37 5.63
N GLU A 133 3.29 -5.32 6.97
CA GLU A 133 4.46 -5.64 7.81
C GLU A 133 4.97 -7.07 7.58
N LYS A 134 4.05 -8.04 7.48
CA LYS A 134 4.41 -9.43 7.17
C LYS A 134 4.96 -9.58 5.77
N ARG A 135 4.37 -8.91 4.78
CA ARG A 135 4.86 -8.89 3.40
C ARG A 135 6.27 -8.31 3.31
N ALA A 136 6.52 -7.16 3.94
CA ALA A 136 7.85 -6.55 3.99
C ALA A 136 8.86 -7.46 4.68
N SER A 137 8.47 -8.12 5.78
CA SER A 137 9.30 -9.10 6.47
C SER A 137 9.63 -10.32 5.59
N ALA A 138 8.64 -10.87 4.88
CA ALA A 138 8.83 -11.98 3.95
C ALA A 138 9.77 -11.59 2.81
N LYS A 139 9.61 -10.40 2.22
CA LYS A 139 10.52 -9.86 1.19
C LYS A 139 11.92 -9.62 1.72
N GLY A 140 12.05 -9.19 2.97
CA GLY A 140 13.35 -9.00 3.65
C GLY A 140 14.09 -10.31 3.92
N GLN A 141 13.38 -11.40 4.21
CA GLN A 141 13.96 -12.73 4.47
C GLN A 141 14.53 -13.41 3.21
N ILE A 142 14.16 -12.95 2.02
CA ILE A 142 14.63 -13.49 0.73
C ILE A 142 16.06 -13.03 0.39
N LYS A 143 16.76 -12.29 1.26
CA LYS A 143 18.18 -11.93 1.00
C LYS A 143 19.15 -13.12 1.10
N ASP A 144 18.75 -14.23 1.71
CA ASP A 144 19.56 -15.45 1.82
C ASP A 144 19.07 -16.56 0.87
N ILE A 145 19.06 -16.29 -0.44
CA ILE A 145 18.83 -17.34 -1.44
C ILE A 145 20.09 -18.21 -1.56
N VAL A 146 20.10 -19.34 -0.87
CA VAL A 146 21.04 -20.44 -1.15
C VAL A 146 20.38 -21.37 -2.15
N VAL A 147 20.68 -21.21 -3.45
CA VAL A 147 20.35 -22.23 -4.44
C VAL A 147 21.29 -23.41 -4.20
N VAL A 148 20.74 -24.54 -3.75
CA VAL A 148 21.50 -25.79 -3.68
C VAL A 148 21.38 -26.47 -5.04
N ILE A 149 22.49 -26.46 -5.77
CA ILE A 149 22.63 -27.10 -7.07
C ILE A 149 23.36 -28.42 -6.85
N ASP A 150 22.89 -29.50 -7.44
CA ASP A 150 23.61 -30.78 -7.42
C ASP A 150 24.82 -30.77 -8.36
N ALA A 151 25.61 -31.85 -8.36
CA ALA A 151 26.80 -31.98 -9.21
C ALA A 151 26.50 -32.03 -10.73
N ASN A 152 25.23 -32.12 -11.12
CA ASN A 152 24.75 -32.16 -12.50
C ASN A 152 23.96 -30.89 -12.88
N GLU A 153 24.14 -29.80 -12.13
CA GLU A 153 23.47 -28.51 -12.35
C GLU A 153 21.95 -28.52 -12.15
N ASN A 154 21.38 -29.53 -11.50
CA ASN A 154 19.95 -29.54 -11.18
C ASN A 154 19.67 -28.80 -9.87
N VAL A 155 18.61 -28.00 -9.87
CA VAL A 155 18.09 -27.37 -8.66
C VAL A 155 17.38 -28.43 -7.82
N ILE A 156 18.00 -28.80 -6.69
CA ILE A 156 17.47 -29.84 -5.78
C ILE A 156 16.72 -29.25 -4.57
N LYS A 157 16.86 -27.94 -4.32
CA LYS A 157 16.02 -27.21 -3.36
C LYS A 157 15.96 -25.72 -3.74
N SER A 158 14.77 -25.20 -4.01
CA SER A 158 14.50 -23.77 -4.14
C SER A 158 13.81 -23.26 -2.89
N ALA A 159 14.21 -22.09 -2.40
CA ALA A 159 13.58 -21.46 -1.26
C ALA A 159 12.24 -20.82 -1.65
N GLU A 160 11.38 -20.74 -0.63
CA GLU A 160 10.05 -20.17 -0.58
C GLU A 160 9.94 -18.79 -1.25
N THR A 161 8.96 -18.60 -2.14
CA THR A 161 8.64 -17.28 -2.68
C THR A 161 7.97 -16.42 -1.60
N PRO A 162 7.93 -15.07 -1.71
CA PRO A 162 7.24 -14.21 -0.74
C PRO A 162 5.80 -14.68 -0.47
N GLU A 163 5.14 -15.21 -1.50
CA GLU A 163 3.77 -15.72 -1.49
C GLU A 163 3.69 -17.00 -0.65
N VAL A 164 4.64 -17.93 -0.81
CA VAL A 164 4.69 -19.16 0.00
C VAL A 164 5.06 -18.86 1.46
N ALA A 165 5.93 -17.88 1.71
CA ALA A 165 6.25 -17.42 3.06
C ALA A 165 5.04 -16.77 3.75
N LEU A 166 4.25 -15.99 3.01
CA LEU A 166 2.99 -15.41 3.47
C LEU A 166 1.95 -16.49 3.83
N LEU A 167 1.78 -17.50 2.95
CA LEU A 167 0.89 -18.64 3.20
C LEU A 167 1.27 -19.39 4.49
N ARG A 168 2.55 -19.74 4.67
CA ARG A 168 3.01 -20.42 5.89
C ARG A 168 2.79 -19.56 7.15
N ALA A 169 3.04 -18.25 7.06
CA ALA A 169 2.83 -17.34 8.19
C ALA A 169 1.34 -17.16 8.55
N GLN A 170 0.42 -17.42 7.62
CA GLN A 170 -1.02 -17.50 7.87
C GLN A 170 -1.38 -18.84 8.54
N GLU A 171 -0.91 -19.97 7.99
CA GLU A 171 -1.18 -21.32 8.52
C GLU A 171 -0.66 -21.53 9.94
N ALA A 172 0.52 -20.96 10.27
CA ALA A 172 1.10 -21.06 11.61
C ALA A 172 0.21 -20.42 12.70
N LYS A 173 -0.52 -19.34 12.38
CA LYS A 173 -1.48 -18.71 13.32
C LYS A 173 -2.79 -19.49 13.43
N GLU A 174 -3.19 -20.25 12.41
CA GLU A 174 -4.38 -21.11 12.50
C GLU A 174 -4.14 -22.37 13.35
N GLY A 175 -2.89 -22.82 13.44
CA GLY A 175 -2.48 -23.96 14.26
C GLY A 175 -2.38 -23.67 15.77
N GLU A 176 -2.16 -22.43 16.18
CA GLU A 176 -2.05 -22.03 17.60
C GLU A 176 -3.41 -21.86 18.31
N GLY A 177 -4.53 -21.97 17.57
CA GLY A 177 -5.89 -21.86 18.09
C GLY A 177 -6.61 -23.18 18.37
N ARG A 178 -5.91 -24.32 18.42
CA ARG A 178 -6.48 -25.65 18.71
C ARG A 178 -5.92 -26.27 19.97
#